data_AF-A0A971XY63-F1
#
_entry.id   AF-A0A971XY63-F1
#
_cell.length_a   1.000
_cell.length_b   1.000
_cell.length_c   1.000
_cell.angle_alpha   90.00
_cell.angle_beta   90.00
_cell.angle_gamma   90.00
#
_symmetry.space_group_name_H-M   'P 1'
#
loop_
_entity.id
_entity.type
_entity.pdbx_description
1 polymer ?
#
loop_
_entity_poly.entity_id
_entity_poly.type
_entity_poly.pdbx_seq_one_letter_code
_entity_poly.pdbx_strand_id
1 'polypeptide(L)'
;YCDIEAPLDPEYAPATSREEAKAIILKGLSILGEEYTDIIAEGLNNRWLDLADNVGKSTGAFCATVPKVHPYILATWTDNMRTALTLAHELGHAAHGVLTERYQSLFNSEPSMYFVEAPSTINELLVAAHIKSERNAPRMLCWLNMQLLQTYHHNFVRHLIEGELQRRAYALAEQGETITAAVLNETQGAILEEFWGEEVKIDDGARLTWMRQPHYYMGLYPYSYSAGLTVATAVAKAIREEGQPAVDRWLKVLKAGGSMPPTDLAKMAGVDMTKPEAIRHAVDYVGELVAQVEGYFNK
;
A
#
# COMPACT_ATOMS: atom_id res chain seq x y z
N TYR A 1 19.56 13.06 3.85
CA TYR A 1 18.75 11.96 3.27
C TYR A 1 18.34 10.91 4.31
N CYS A 2 19.24 10.43 5.19
CA CYS A 2 18.95 9.34 6.13
C CYS A 2 17.84 9.64 7.17
N ASP A 3 17.48 10.89 7.38
CA ASP A 3 16.48 11.30 8.37
C ASP A 3 15.03 11.30 7.83
N ILE A 4 14.81 11.13 6.52
CA ILE A 4 13.47 11.23 5.90
C ILE A 4 12.46 10.26 6.54
N GLU A 5 12.90 9.05 6.88
CA GLU A 5 12.06 8.01 7.47
C GLU A 5 12.22 7.93 9.01
N ALA A 6 12.92 8.88 9.64
CA ALA A 6 13.10 8.88 11.08
C ALA A 6 11.74 9.07 11.79
N PRO A 7 11.44 8.29 12.84
CA PRO A 7 10.20 8.42 13.57
C PRO A 7 10.16 9.77 14.33
N LEU A 8 9.05 10.50 14.21
CA LEU A 8 8.84 11.73 14.96
C LEU A 8 8.47 11.48 16.44
N ASP A 9 7.94 10.30 16.76
CA ASP A 9 7.63 9.85 18.13
C ASP A 9 8.11 8.39 18.33
N PRO A 10 9.43 8.16 18.47
CA PRO A 10 10.00 6.80 18.56
C PRO A 10 9.57 6.03 19.82
N GLU A 11 9.09 6.73 20.84
CA GLU A 11 8.69 6.13 22.12
C GLU A 11 7.26 5.59 22.10
N TYR A 12 6.48 5.88 21.05
CA TYR A 12 5.08 5.49 20.96
C TYR A 12 4.85 4.38 19.94
N ALA A 13 4.66 3.17 20.48
CA ALA A 13 4.17 2.02 19.75
C ALA A 13 2.97 1.43 20.51
N PRO A 14 1.72 1.66 20.06
CA PRO A 14 0.55 1.13 20.73
C PRO A 14 0.61 -0.40 20.79
N ALA A 15 0.70 -0.93 22.00
CA ALA A 15 0.64 -2.36 22.23
C ALA A 15 -0.75 -2.87 21.81
N THR A 16 -0.75 -3.95 21.03
CA THR A 16 -1.98 -4.55 20.50
C THR A 16 -1.77 -6.05 20.50
N SER A 17 -2.59 -6.77 21.26
CA SER A 17 -2.55 -8.24 21.24
C SER A 17 -3.09 -8.78 19.91
N ARG A 18 -2.74 -10.03 19.56
CA ARG A 18 -3.27 -10.68 18.35
C ARG A 18 -4.80 -10.69 18.32
N GLU A 19 -5.45 -10.95 19.46
CA GLU A 19 -6.91 -11.04 19.51
C GLU A 19 -7.59 -9.69 19.40
N GLU A 20 -6.98 -8.65 19.98
CA GLU A 20 -7.39 -7.26 19.77
C GLU A 20 -7.25 -6.86 18.29
N ALA A 21 -6.13 -7.22 17.65
CA ALA A 21 -5.91 -6.94 16.24
C ALA A 21 -6.96 -7.62 15.34
N LYS A 22 -7.28 -8.91 15.58
CA LYS A 22 -8.36 -9.60 14.85
C LYS A 22 -9.68 -8.87 14.98
N ALA A 23 -10.05 -8.46 16.20
CA ALA A 23 -11.30 -7.76 16.45
C ALA A 23 -11.35 -6.41 15.72
N ILE A 24 -10.27 -5.62 15.79
CA ILE A 24 -10.15 -4.34 15.09
C ILE A 24 -10.27 -4.51 13.58
N ILE A 25 -9.59 -5.51 13.01
CA ILE A 25 -9.61 -5.79 11.56
C ILE A 25 -11.02 -6.19 11.12
N LEU A 26 -11.66 -7.15 11.81
CA LEU A 26 -13.00 -7.63 11.45
C LEU A 26 -14.04 -6.51 11.54
N LYS A 27 -13.99 -5.69 12.59
CA LYS A 27 -14.89 -4.54 12.73
C LYS A 27 -14.61 -3.46 11.67
N GLY A 28 -13.34 -3.15 11.41
CA GLY A 28 -12.96 -2.14 10.42
C GLY A 28 -13.39 -2.50 9.00
N LEU A 29 -13.42 -3.81 8.71
CA LEU A 29 -13.81 -4.33 7.40
C LEU A 29 -15.29 -4.74 7.32
N SER A 30 -16.07 -4.59 8.40
CA SER A 30 -17.48 -5.01 8.42
C SER A 30 -18.36 -4.27 7.42
N ILE A 31 -17.94 -3.06 7.04
CA ILE A 31 -18.62 -2.25 6.02
C ILE A 31 -18.58 -2.91 4.63
N LEU A 32 -17.66 -3.85 4.38
CA LEU A 32 -17.57 -4.59 3.13
C LEU A 32 -18.54 -5.77 3.03
N GLY A 33 -19.35 -6.01 4.07
CA GLY A 33 -20.41 -7.03 4.07
C GLY A 33 -19.92 -8.45 4.44
N GLU A 34 -20.90 -9.32 4.68
CA GLU A 34 -20.72 -10.66 5.28
C GLU A 34 -19.74 -11.54 4.49
N GLU A 35 -19.90 -11.62 3.15
CA GLU A 35 -19.02 -12.43 2.30
C GLU A 35 -17.54 -12.03 2.45
N TYR A 36 -17.26 -10.73 2.53
CA TYR A 36 -15.90 -10.23 2.68
C TYR A 36 -15.37 -10.55 4.09
N THR A 37 -16.16 -10.25 5.12
CA THR A 37 -15.75 -10.48 6.51
C THR A 37 -15.56 -11.96 6.84
N ASP A 38 -16.32 -12.85 6.21
CA ASP A 38 -16.17 -14.29 6.38
C ASP A 38 -14.83 -14.78 5.84
N ILE A 39 -14.39 -14.25 4.69
CA ILE A 39 -13.05 -14.55 4.14
C ILE A 39 -11.97 -14.09 5.12
N ILE A 40 -12.11 -12.88 5.66
CA ILE A 40 -11.15 -12.33 6.64
C ILE A 40 -11.13 -13.18 7.91
N ALA A 41 -12.30 -13.55 8.43
CA ALA A 41 -12.42 -14.38 9.62
C ALA A 41 -11.83 -15.78 9.40
N GLU A 42 -12.03 -16.36 8.22
CA GLU A 42 -11.44 -17.64 7.84
C GLU A 42 -9.91 -17.54 7.86
N GLY A 43 -9.32 -16.51 7.25
CA GLY A 43 -7.87 -16.31 7.24
C GLY A 43 -7.26 -16.05 8.62
N LEU A 44 -7.94 -15.28 9.47
CA LEU A 44 -7.47 -14.96 10.82
C LEU A 44 -7.54 -16.15 11.79
N ASN A 45 -8.50 -17.04 11.61
CA ASN A 45 -8.78 -18.16 12.52
C ASN A 45 -8.22 -19.51 12.06
N ASN A 46 -7.80 -19.61 10.80
CA ASN A 46 -7.17 -20.81 10.24
C ASN A 46 -5.69 -20.58 9.92
N ARG A 47 -5.05 -21.58 9.30
CA ARG A 47 -3.60 -21.64 9.07
C ARG A 47 -3.16 -20.86 7.82
N TRP A 48 -3.75 -19.70 7.54
CA TRP A 48 -3.32 -18.85 6.43
C TRP A 48 -2.11 -18.01 6.81
N LEU A 49 -1.95 -17.71 8.11
CA LEU A 49 -0.93 -16.79 8.62
C LEU A 49 0.29 -17.54 9.17
N ASP A 50 1.48 -17.27 8.63
CA ASP A 50 2.76 -17.60 9.25
C ASP A 50 3.32 -16.37 9.97
N LEU A 51 3.11 -16.29 11.29
CA LEU A 51 3.37 -15.11 12.12
C LEU A 51 4.65 -15.18 12.96
N ALA A 52 5.28 -16.36 13.07
CA ALA A 52 6.40 -16.56 13.99
C ALA A 52 7.69 -15.92 13.47
N ASP A 53 8.47 -15.33 14.37
CA ASP A 53 9.86 -14.94 14.07
C ASP A 53 10.77 -16.17 14.16
N ASN A 54 11.59 -16.41 13.13
CA ASN A 54 12.51 -17.54 13.11
C ASN A 54 13.74 -17.29 12.23
N VAL A 55 14.83 -18.00 12.54
CA VAL A 55 16.12 -17.87 11.86
C VAL A 55 15.98 -18.29 10.40
N GLY A 56 16.27 -17.38 9.48
CA GLY A 56 16.22 -17.61 8.04
C GLY A 56 14.87 -17.26 7.38
N LYS A 57 13.88 -16.78 8.15
CA LYS A 57 12.63 -16.25 7.59
C LYS A 57 12.90 -15.00 6.74
N SER A 58 12.18 -14.87 5.62
CA SER A 58 12.16 -13.62 4.85
C SER A 58 11.67 -12.46 5.72
N THR A 59 12.26 -11.27 5.51
CA THR A 59 11.84 -10.04 6.16
C THR A 59 10.61 -9.43 5.47
N GLY A 60 9.83 -8.66 6.21
CA GLY A 60 8.65 -7.96 5.69
C GLY A 60 7.36 -8.76 5.86
N ALA A 61 6.35 -8.40 5.08
CA ALA A 61 5.11 -9.13 4.97
C ALA A 61 4.71 -9.24 3.50
N PHE A 62 4.04 -10.33 3.13
CA PHE A 62 3.48 -10.52 1.80
C PHE A 62 2.41 -11.62 1.80
N CYS A 63 1.51 -11.52 0.84
CA CYS A 63 0.47 -12.50 0.56
C CYS A 63 0.76 -13.25 -0.75
N ALA A 64 0.63 -14.57 -0.73
CA ALA A 64 0.68 -15.43 -1.90
C ALA A 64 -0.68 -16.11 -2.11
N THR A 65 -1.25 -15.94 -3.29
CA THR A 65 -2.47 -16.63 -3.71
C THR A 65 -2.10 -17.91 -4.47
N VAL A 66 -2.76 -19.02 -4.16
CA VAL A 66 -2.50 -20.33 -4.78
C VAL A 66 -3.80 -20.86 -5.38
N PRO A 67 -3.88 -21.08 -6.71
CA PRO A 67 -5.11 -21.51 -7.35
C PRO A 67 -5.80 -22.71 -6.69
N LYS A 68 -7.09 -22.57 -6.38
CA LYS A 68 -7.96 -23.57 -5.75
C LYS A 68 -7.59 -23.91 -4.31
N VAL A 69 -6.73 -23.12 -3.69
CA VAL A 69 -6.32 -23.24 -2.29
C VAL A 69 -6.51 -21.87 -1.64
N HIS A 70 -6.57 -21.84 -0.31
CA HIS A 70 -6.56 -20.56 0.39
C HIS A 70 -5.21 -19.83 0.22
N PRO A 71 -5.19 -18.49 0.30
CA PRO A 71 -3.96 -17.72 0.34
C PRO A 71 -3.08 -18.03 1.56
N TYR A 72 -1.81 -17.65 1.45
CA TYR A 72 -0.84 -17.69 2.54
C TYR A 72 -0.28 -16.30 2.78
N ILE A 73 -0.25 -15.87 4.04
CA ILE A 73 0.30 -14.59 4.47
C ILE A 73 1.52 -14.86 5.33
N LEU A 74 2.66 -14.32 4.91
CA LEU A 74 3.87 -14.26 5.72
C LEU A 74 3.92 -12.90 6.40
N ALA A 75 4.09 -12.87 7.72
CA ALA A 75 4.39 -11.66 8.48
C ALA A 75 5.14 -12.04 9.77
N THR A 76 5.80 -11.08 10.42
CA THR A 76 6.33 -11.29 11.77
C THR A 76 5.48 -10.49 12.75
N TRP A 77 4.83 -11.20 13.68
CA TRP A 77 3.98 -10.57 14.69
C TRP A 77 4.81 -10.03 15.86
N THR A 78 4.59 -8.78 16.25
CA THR A 78 5.38 -8.10 17.30
C THR A 78 4.50 -7.36 18.32
N ASP A 79 3.29 -7.88 18.58
CA ASP A 79 2.34 -7.40 19.61
C ASP A 79 2.10 -5.87 19.61
N ASN A 80 2.01 -5.27 18.42
CA ASN A 80 1.74 -3.85 18.28
C ASN A 80 0.78 -3.53 17.12
N MET A 81 0.21 -2.34 17.19
CA MET A 81 -0.76 -1.87 16.20
C MET A 81 -0.19 -1.76 14.79
N ARG A 82 1.13 -1.54 14.64
CA ARG A 82 1.76 -1.52 13.32
C ARG A 82 1.63 -2.88 12.63
N THR A 83 1.91 -3.98 13.36
CA THR A 83 1.70 -5.32 12.82
C THR A 83 0.23 -5.65 12.57
N ALA A 84 -0.72 -5.03 13.29
CA ALA A 84 -2.15 -5.17 12.99
C ALA A 84 -2.53 -4.50 11.65
N LEU A 85 -2.01 -3.31 11.37
CA LEU A 85 -2.21 -2.61 10.08
C LEU A 85 -1.56 -3.38 8.93
N THR A 86 -0.32 -3.86 9.11
CA THR A 86 0.35 -4.72 8.12
C THR A 86 -0.46 -5.99 7.85
N LEU A 87 -1.02 -6.63 8.88
CA LEU A 87 -1.86 -7.80 8.68
C LEU A 87 -3.16 -7.46 7.91
N ALA A 88 -3.77 -6.30 8.17
CA ALA A 88 -4.94 -5.82 7.43
C ALA A 88 -4.63 -5.61 5.93
N HIS A 89 -3.44 -5.07 5.63
CA HIS A 89 -2.92 -4.92 4.26
C HIS A 89 -2.87 -6.27 3.55
N GLU A 90 -2.16 -7.25 4.11
CA GLU A 90 -2.00 -8.57 3.49
C GLU A 90 -3.33 -9.33 3.34
N LEU A 91 -4.22 -9.16 4.31
CA LEU A 91 -5.57 -9.71 4.25
C LEU A 91 -6.41 -9.11 3.10
N GLY A 92 -6.11 -7.88 2.66
CA GLY A 92 -6.72 -7.29 1.48
C GLY A 92 -6.32 -7.99 0.19
N HIS A 93 -5.03 -8.35 0.04
CA HIS A 93 -4.57 -9.20 -1.05
C HIS A 93 -5.21 -10.59 -0.98
N ALA A 94 -5.24 -11.21 0.20
CA ALA A 94 -5.84 -12.53 0.38
C ALA A 94 -7.32 -12.54 0.00
N ALA A 95 -8.09 -11.55 0.47
CA ALA A 95 -9.51 -11.45 0.12
C ALA A 95 -9.74 -11.20 -1.36
N HIS A 96 -8.91 -10.38 -2.00
CA HIS A 96 -8.95 -10.19 -3.45
C HIS A 96 -8.67 -11.50 -4.21
N GLY A 97 -7.65 -12.26 -3.78
CA GLY A 97 -7.33 -13.57 -4.34
C GLY A 97 -8.49 -14.56 -4.23
N VAL A 98 -9.07 -14.69 -3.03
CA VAL A 98 -10.22 -15.58 -2.78
C VAL A 98 -11.44 -15.20 -3.62
N LEU A 99 -11.79 -13.92 -3.68
CA LEU A 99 -12.91 -13.45 -4.50
C LEU A 99 -12.63 -13.63 -5.99
N THR A 100 -11.41 -13.40 -6.44
CA THR A 100 -11.04 -13.68 -7.84
C THR A 100 -11.22 -15.16 -8.15
N GLU A 101 -10.70 -16.06 -7.32
CA GLU A 101 -10.79 -17.51 -7.56
C GLU A 101 -12.22 -18.06 -7.52
N ARG A 102 -13.10 -17.49 -6.68
CA ARG A 102 -14.50 -17.91 -6.60
C ARG A 102 -15.31 -17.54 -7.84
N TYR A 103 -14.94 -16.45 -8.54
CA TYR A 103 -15.78 -15.85 -9.58
C TYR A 103 -15.12 -15.79 -10.96
N GLN A 104 -13.82 -16.11 -11.08
CA GLN A 104 -13.07 -16.08 -12.33
C GLN A 104 -12.46 -17.45 -12.69
N SER A 105 -12.12 -17.61 -13.97
CA SER A 105 -11.31 -18.74 -14.42
C SER A 105 -9.84 -18.54 -14.07
N LEU A 106 -9.05 -19.62 -14.10
CA LEU A 106 -7.59 -19.56 -13.92
C LEU A 106 -6.89 -18.60 -14.91
N PHE A 107 -7.46 -18.38 -16.10
CA PHE A 107 -6.88 -17.45 -17.08
C PHE A 107 -7.10 -15.98 -16.71
N ASN A 108 -7.98 -15.70 -15.75
CA ASN A 108 -8.33 -14.37 -15.28
C ASN A 108 -7.94 -14.18 -13.80
N SER A 109 -7.16 -15.09 -13.21
CA SER A 109 -6.90 -15.07 -11.75
C SER A 109 -5.81 -14.09 -11.33
N GLU A 110 -4.93 -13.70 -12.25
CA GLU A 110 -3.84 -12.75 -11.95
C GLU A 110 -4.31 -11.32 -12.20
N PRO A 111 -4.43 -10.48 -11.16
CA PRO A 111 -4.77 -9.07 -11.36
C PRO A 111 -3.61 -8.33 -12.02
N SER A 112 -3.94 -7.25 -12.72
CA SER A 112 -2.91 -6.34 -13.24
C SER A 112 -2.08 -5.76 -12.10
N MET A 113 -0.76 -5.71 -12.27
CA MET A 113 0.15 -5.06 -11.30
C MET A 113 -0.25 -3.62 -11.01
N TYR A 114 -0.83 -2.91 -11.99
CA TYR A 114 -1.39 -1.55 -11.83
C TYR A 114 -2.41 -1.43 -10.68
N PHE A 115 -3.10 -2.53 -10.36
CA PHE A 115 -4.23 -2.57 -9.45
C PHE A 115 -3.94 -3.34 -8.16
N VAL A 116 -2.82 -4.08 -8.10
CA VAL A 116 -2.59 -5.12 -7.08
C VAL A 116 -2.61 -4.57 -5.64
N GLU A 117 -2.16 -3.33 -5.45
CA GLU A 117 -2.08 -2.64 -4.14
C GLU A 117 -3.39 -1.95 -3.72
N ALA A 118 -4.37 -1.84 -4.60
CA ALA A 118 -5.61 -1.16 -4.26
C ALA A 118 -6.40 -1.89 -3.14
N PRO A 119 -6.57 -3.23 -3.17
CA PRO A 119 -7.29 -3.94 -2.12
C PRO A 119 -6.64 -3.91 -0.75
N SER A 120 -5.32 -4.07 -0.69
CA SER A 120 -4.57 -4.04 0.57
C SER A 120 -4.61 -2.65 1.22
N THR A 121 -4.40 -1.60 0.41
CA THR A 121 -4.50 -0.21 0.87
C THR A 121 -5.91 0.16 1.33
N ILE A 122 -6.97 -0.27 0.63
CA ILE A 122 -8.36 0.00 1.08
C ILE A 122 -8.60 -0.59 2.46
N ASN A 123 -8.09 -1.80 2.74
CA ASN A 123 -8.22 -2.39 4.06
C ASN A 123 -7.51 -1.56 5.13
N GLU A 124 -6.28 -1.09 4.88
CA GLU A 124 -5.60 -0.16 5.80
C GLU A 124 -6.44 1.08 6.08
N LEU A 125 -7.00 1.71 5.05
CA LEU A 125 -7.77 2.94 5.18
C LEU A 125 -9.08 2.73 5.96
N LEU A 126 -9.78 1.62 5.71
CA LEU A 126 -11.02 1.28 6.42
C LEU A 126 -10.76 0.90 7.88
N VAL A 127 -9.73 0.10 8.15
CA VAL A 127 -9.32 -0.26 9.51
C VAL A 127 -8.82 0.98 10.27
N ALA A 128 -8.03 1.84 9.64
CA ALA A 128 -7.61 3.10 10.24
C ALA A 128 -8.81 4.01 10.54
N ALA A 129 -9.78 4.14 9.64
CA ALA A 129 -11.01 4.90 9.89
C ALA A 129 -11.79 4.37 11.10
N HIS A 130 -11.87 3.05 11.25
CA HIS A 130 -12.48 2.41 12.41
C HIS A 130 -11.69 2.68 13.71
N ILE A 131 -10.36 2.57 13.68
CA ILE A 131 -9.53 2.89 14.86
C ILE A 131 -9.74 4.35 15.27
N LYS A 132 -9.83 5.29 14.32
CA LYS A 132 -10.08 6.71 14.60
C LYS A 132 -11.46 6.96 15.23
N SER A 133 -12.46 6.13 14.92
CA SER A 133 -13.80 6.28 15.50
C SER A 133 -13.89 5.70 16.92
N GLU A 134 -13.10 4.67 17.25
CA GLU A 134 -13.06 4.09 18.60
C GLU A 134 -12.03 4.78 19.53
N ARG A 135 -10.95 5.35 18.98
CA ARG A 135 -9.84 5.94 19.75
C ARG A 135 -9.64 7.39 19.40
N ASN A 136 -9.81 8.27 20.38
CA ASN A 136 -9.76 9.73 20.20
C ASN A 136 -8.57 10.42 20.90
N ALA A 137 -7.65 9.67 21.49
CA ALA A 137 -6.46 10.24 22.12
C ALA A 137 -5.58 10.94 21.05
N PRO A 138 -5.20 12.23 21.22
CA PRO A 138 -4.45 12.96 20.20
C PRO A 138 -3.15 12.29 19.75
N ARG A 139 -2.38 11.72 20.68
CA ARG A 139 -1.14 10.97 20.37
C ARG A 139 -1.41 9.72 19.51
N MET A 140 -2.50 8.99 19.78
CA MET A 140 -2.92 7.83 18.99
C MET A 140 -3.33 8.23 17.56
N LEU A 141 -4.09 9.33 17.43
CA LEU A 141 -4.50 9.85 16.13
C LEU A 141 -3.30 10.33 15.31
N CYS A 142 -2.37 11.06 15.93
CA CYS A 142 -1.11 11.46 15.30
C CYS A 142 -0.29 10.25 14.85
N TRP A 143 -0.12 9.26 15.73
CA TRP A 143 0.59 8.02 15.40
C TRP A 143 -0.02 7.30 14.20
N LEU A 144 -1.34 7.15 14.17
CA LEU A 144 -2.04 6.48 13.07
C LEU A 144 -1.90 7.26 11.76
N ASN A 145 -1.99 8.59 11.81
CA ASN A 145 -1.74 9.43 10.64
C ASN A 145 -0.30 9.30 10.14
N MET A 146 0.69 9.21 11.03
CA MET A 146 2.08 8.95 10.65
C MET A 146 2.24 7.57 9.99
N GLN A 147 1.51 6.53 10.44
CA GLN A 147 1.54 5.23 9.77
C GLN A 147 0.99 5.31 8.34
N LEU A 148 -0.14 6.02 8.15
CA LEU A 148 -0.69 6.23 6.81
C LEU A 148 0.27 7.04 5.93
N LEU A 149 0.88 8.10 6.46
CA LEU A 149 1.91 8.88 5.76
C LEU A 149 3.12 8.03 5.36
N GLN A 150 3.53 7.06 6.19
CA GLN A 150 4.57 6.10 5.81
C GLN A 150 4.15 5.23 4.62
N THR A 151 2.89 4.75 4.60
CA THR A 151 2.34 4.02 3.44
C THR A 151 2.38 4.88 2.18
N TYR A 152 1.94 6.15 2.22
CA TYR A 152 1.99 7.02 1.04
C TYR A 152 3.42 7.42 0.68
N HIS A 153 4.31 7.68 1.63
CA HIS A 153 5.72 7.99 1.34
C HIS A 153 6.40 6.82 0.61
N HIS A 154 6.20 5.59 1.09
CA HIS A 154 6.73 4.39 0.45
C HIS A 154 6.22 4.23 -0.99
N ASN A 155 4.92 4.42 -1.20
CA ASN A 155 4.26 4.03 -2.44
C ASN A 155 4.13 5.15 -3.48
N PHE A 156 4.02 6.42 -3.06
CA PHE A 156 3.99 7.58 -3.94
C PHE A 156 5.38 8.15 -4.14
N VAL A 157 6.14 8.38 -3.07
CA VAL A 157 7.43 9.09 -3.22
C VAL A 157 8.51 8.13 -3.66
N ARG A 158 8.78 7.10 -2.86
CA ARG A 158 9.90 6.19 -3.11
C ARG A 158 9.73 5.40 -4.41
N HIS A 159 8.59 4.77 -4.63
CA HIS A 159 8.38 4.00 -5.86
C HIS A 159 8.24 4.87 -7.13
N LEU A 160 7.81 6.14 -7.07
CA LEU A 160 7.90 7.02 -8.25
C LEU A 160 9.34 7.45 -8.55
N ILE A 161 10.16 7.70 -7.52
CA ILE A 161 11.59 7.94 -7.72
C ILE A 161 12.26 6.73 -8.39
N GLU A 162 11.88 5.51 -7.99
CA GLU A 162 12.33 4.28 -8.63
C GLU A 162 11.87 4.19 -10.10
N GLY A 163 10.60 4.50 -10.38
CA GLY A 163 10.06 4.53 -11.74
C GLY A 163 10.75 5.58 -12.62
N GLU A 164 11.07 6.74 -12.07
CA GLU A 164 11.79 7.80 -12.77
C GLU A 164 13.22 7.39 -13.12
N LEU A 165 13.92 6.68 -12.21
CA LEU A 165 15.23 6.11 -12.52
C LEU A 165 15.16 5.13 -13.68
N GLN A 166 14.20 4.19 -13.65
CA GLN A 166 14.02 3.24 -14.75
C GLN A 166 13.74 3.94 -16.07
N ARG A 167 12.85 4.94 -16.06
CA ARG A 167 12.51 5.71 -17.25
C ARG A 167 13.73 6.43 -17.84
N ARG A 168 14.54 7.09 -17.00
CA ARG A 168 15.78 7.75 -17.45
C ARG A 168 16.81 6.73 -17.96
N ALA A 169 16.99 5.61 -17.26
CA ALA A 169 17.91 4.55 -17.67
C ALA A 169 17.51 3.91 -19.01
N TYR A 170 16.22 3.67 -19.23
CA TYR A 170 15.72 3.15 -20.51
C TYR A 170 15.93 4.16 -21.65
N ALA A 171 15.62 5.44 -21.42
CA ALA A 171 15.85 6.48 -22.43
C ALA A 171 17.34 6.58 -22.82
N LEU A 172 18.26 6.45 -21.87
CA LEU A 172 19.70 6.40 -22.15
C LEU A 172 20.06 5.15 -22.98
N ALA A 173 19.54 3.98 -22.61
CA ALA A 173 19.80 2.74 -23.35
C ALA A 173 19.26 2.78 -24.79
N GLU A 174 18.08 3.37 -25.00
CA GLU A 174 17.49 3.58 -26.33
C GLU A 174 18.32 4.52 -27.21
N GLN A 175 19.09 5.42 -26.60
CA GLN A 175 20.03 6.31 -27.29
C GLN A 175 21.38 5.61 -27.59
N GLY A 176 21.56 4.36 -27.16
CA GLY A 176 22.80 3.61 -27.33
C GLY A 176 23.87 3.89 -26.26
N GLU A 177 23.51 4.59 -25.18
CA GLU A 177 24.43 4.87 -24.09
C GLU A 177 24.71 3.62 -23.25
N THR A 178 25.95 3.51 -22.74
CA THR A 178 26.33 2.40 -21.88
C THR A 178 25.90 2.67 -20.44
N ILE A 179 25.01 1.84 -19.91
CA ILE A 179 24.51 1.97 -18.53
C ILE A 179 25.51 1.36 -17.54
N THR A 180 26.38 2.21 -16.99
CA THR A 180 27.34 1.83 -15.94
C THR A 180 26.84 2.21 -14.54
N ALA A 181 27.47 1.68 -13.49
CA ALA A 181 27.16 2.07 -12.11
C ALA A 181 27.37 3.57 -11.87
N ALA A 182 28.35 4.20 -12.52
CA ALA A 182 28.57 5.64 -12.42
C ALA A 182 27.39 6.44 -13.01
N VAL A 183 26.89 6.02 -14.19
CA VAL A 183 25.71 6.63 -14.81
C VAL A 183 24.47 6.49 -13.92
N LEU A 184 24.26 5.33 -13.30
CA LEU A 184 23.13 5.11 -12.39
C LEU A 184 23.24 5.93 -11.11
N ASN A 185 24.44 6.07 -10.53
CA ASN A 185 24.68 6.91 -9.35
C ASN A 185 24.40 8.39 -9.65
N GLU A 186 24.88 8.88 -10.80
CA GLU A 186 24.64 10.25 -11.25
C GLU A 186 23.16 10.50 -11.50
N THR A 187 22.49 9.60 -12.23
CA THR A 187 21.06 9.68 -12.53
C THR A 187 20.21 9.64 -11.26
N GLN A 188 20.48 8.70 -10.34
CA GLN A 188 19.77 8.60 -9.06
C GLN A 188 19.95 9.88 -8.24
N GLY A 189 21.18 10.40 -8.17
CA GLY A 189 21.46 11.63 -7.45
C GLY A 189 20.74 12.84 -8.03
N ALA A 190 20.75 13.01 -9.35
CA ALA A 190 20.04 14.08 -10.03
C ALA A 190 18.52 14.01 -9.76
N ILE A 191 17.92 12.81 -9.81
CA ILE A 191 16.48 12.63 -9.48
C ILE A 191 16.21 13.07 -8.04
N LEU A 192 17.05 12.66 -7.09
CA LEU A 192 16.86 13.01 -5.68
C LEU A 192 17.03 14.52 -5.42
N GLU A 193 18.01 15.15 -6.07
CA GLU A 193 18.26 16.60 -5.99
C GLU A 193 17.12 17.40 -6.62
N GLU A 194 16.59 16.96 -7.76
CA GLU A 194 15.43 17.57 -8.41
C GLU A 194 14.15 17.43 -7.56
N PHE A 195 13.93 16.26 -6.94
CA PHE A 195 12.72 16.00 -6.17
C PHE A 195 12.71 16.74 -4.82
N TRP A 196 13.82 16.69 -4.09
CA TRP A 196 13.88 17.27 -2.74
C TRP A 196 14.40 18.72 -2.70
N GLY A 197 15.01 19.21 -3.77
CA GLY A 197 15.56 20.56 -3.84
C GLY A 197 16.56 20.83 -2.71
N GLU A 198 16.44 21.99 -2.07
CA GLU A 198 17.33 22.42 -0.97
C GLU A 198 16.94 21.84 0.40
N GLU A 199 15.77 21.20 0.51
CA GLU A 199 15.23 20.71 1.80
C GLU A 199 15.98 19.47 2.31
N VAL A 200 16.53 18.66 1.40
CA VAL A 200 17.27 17.44 1.77
C VAL A 200 18.66 17.46 1.16
N LYS A 201 19.66 17.37 2.04
CA LYS A 201 21.04 17.09 1.61
C LYS A 201 21.14 15.66 1.04
N ILE A 202 21.51 15.57 -0.24
CA ILE A 202 21.76 14.31 -0.96
C ILE A 202 23.26 13.99 -0.87
N ASP A 203 23.61 13.00 -0.05
CA ASP A 203 24.98 12.52 0.10
C ASP A 203 25.29 11.34 -0.86
N ASP A 204 26.56 10.93 -0.90
CA ASP A 204 27.01 9.83 -1.76
C ASP A 204 26.29 8.50 -1.44
N GLY A 205 25.88 8.28 -0.19
CA GLY A 205 25.11 7.10 0.20
C GLY A 205 23.70 7.11 -0.36
N ALA A 206 23.04 8.27 -0.41
CA ALA A 206 21.74 8.45 -1.03
C ALA A 206 21.77 8.14 -2.54
N ARG A 207 22.86 8.48 -3.23
CA ARG A 207 23.03 8.16 -4.66
C ARG A 207 23.12 6.66 -4.95
N LEU A 208 23.42 5.83 -3.95
CA LEU A 208 23.56 4.37 -4.08
C LEU A 208 22.26 3.60 -3.78
N THR A 209 21.15 4.28 -3.44
CA THR A 209 19.92 3.60 -3.01
C THR A 209 19.30 2.72 -4.08
N TRP A 210 19.57 3.00 -5.37
CA TRP A 210 19.11 2.17 -6.48
C TRP A 210 19.62 0.73 -6.39
N MET A 211 20.78 0.49 -5.75
CA MET A 211 21.34 -0.86 -5.65
C MET A 211 20.49 -1.83 -4.80
N ARG A 212 19.51 -1.31 -4.04
CA ARG A 212 18.74 -2.08 -3.05
C ARG A 212 17.40 -2.61 -3.59
N GLN A 213 16.95 -2.14 -4.74
CA GLN A 213 15.56 -2.36 -5.17
C GLN A 213 15.45 -3.52 -6.17
N PRO A 214 14.78 -4.64 -5.80
CA PRO A 214 14.56 -5.75 -6.73
C PRO A 214 13.55 -5.42 -7.83
N HIS A 215 12.70 -4.39 -7.64
CA HIS A 215 11.66 -3.99 -8.59
C HIS A 215 12.20 -3.61 -9.97
N TYR A 216 13.47 -3.20 -10.07
CA TYR A 216 14.08 -2.88 -11.35
C TYR A 216 14.16 -4.05 -12.31
N TYR A 217 14.10 -5.29 -11.80
CA TYR A 217 14.08 -6.52 -12.57
C TYR A 217 12.66 -7.00 -12.94
N MET A 218 11.63 -6.21 -12.60
CA MET A 218 10.21 -6.54 -12.83
C MET A 218 9.56 -5.61 -13.88
N GLY A 219 10.36 -5.00 -14.76
CA GLY A 219 9.89 -3.98 -15.70
C GLY A 219 9.46 -2.70 -14.99
N LEU A 220 8.56 -1.92 -15.60
CA LEU A 220 8.01 -0.69 -15.01
C LEU A 220 6.97 -1.02 -13.92
N TYR A 221 7.34 -1.80 -12.91
CA TYR A 221 6.46 -2.10 -11.78
C TYR A 221 6.30 -0.93 -10.80
N PRO A 222 7.33 -0.16 -10.41
CA PRO A 222 7.22 0.81 -9.31
C PRO A 222 6.06 1.82 -9.42
N TYR A 223 5.72 2.29 -10.63
CA TYR A 223 4.61 3.26 -10.78
C TYR A 223 3.24 2.68 -10.40
N SER A 224 3.09 1.34 -10.40
CA SER A 224 1.81 0.69 -10.09
C SER A 224 1.40 0.86 -8.63
N TYR A 225 2.36 1.04 -7.72
CA TYR A 225 2.06 1.36 -6.32
C TYR A 225 1.26 2.66 -6.21
N SER A 226 1.73 3.72 -6.87
CA SER A 226 1.03 5.02 -6.88
C SER A 226 -0.35 4.93 -7.54
N ALA A 227 -0.48 4.13 -8.60
CA ALA A 227 -1.75 3.89 -9.25
C ALA A 227 -2.74 3.17 -8.31
N GLY A 228 -2.31 2.07 -7.68
CA GLY A 228 -3.14 1.29 -6.76
C GLY A 228 -3.60 2.10 -5.56
N LEU A 229 -2.70 2.87 -4.93
CA LEU A 229 -3.05 3.75 -3.81
C LEU A 229 -3.99 4.89 -4.23
N THR A 230 -3.85 5.43 -5.45
CA THR A 230 -4.78 6.44 -5.96
C THR A 230 -6.20 5.88 -6.05
N VAL A 231 -6.35 4.68 -6.63
CA VAL A 231 -7.64 3.98 -6.68
C VAL A 231 -8.16 3.71 -5.27
N ALA A 232 -7.30 3.19 -4.39
CA ALA A 232 -7.65 2.87 -3.02
C ALA A 232 -8.18 4.09 -2.24
N THR A 233 -7.50 5.22 -2.33
CA THR A 233 -7.89 6.47 -1.67
C THR A 233 -9.27 6.91 -2.14
N ALA A 234 -9.48 6.93 -3.46
CA ALA A 234 -10.74 7.35 -4.06
C ALA A 234 -11.90 6.40 -3.68
N VAL A 235 -11.66 5.09 -3.70
CA VAL A 235 -12.67 4.09 -3.33
C VAL A 235 -12.98 4.14 -1.84
N ALA A 236 -11.98 4.27 -0.97
CA ALA A 236 -12.20 4.40 0.47
C ALA A 236 -13.00 5.67 0.82
N LYS A 237 -12.74 6.78 0.10
CA LYS A 237 -13.56 8.00 0.18
C LYS A 237 -14.99 7.74 -0.29
N ALA A 238 -15.19 7.09 -1.43
CA ALA A 238 -16.51 6.75 -1.95
C ALA A 238 -17.29 5.82 -1.00
N ILE A 239 -16.64 4.82 -0.40
CA ILE A 239 -17.27 3.95 0.61
C ILE A 239 -17.77 4.75 1.81
N ARG A 240 -17.00 5.74 2.27
CA ARG A 240 -17.38 6.61 3.39
C ARG A 240 -18.54 7.56 3.04
N GLU A 241 -18.56 8.10 1.82
CA GLU A 241 -19.52 9.14 1.42
C GLU A 241 -20.81 8.58 0.81
N GLU A 242 -20.70 7.52 -0.01
CA GLU A 242 -21.82 6.91 -0.71
C GLU A 242 -22.38 5.68 0.04
N GLY A 243 -21.57 4.99 0.84
CA GLY A 243 -21.96 3.77 1.55
C GLY A 243 -22.08 2.56 0.63
N GLN A 244 -23.17 1.79 0.77
CA GLN A 244 -23.38 0.51 0.09
C GLN A 244 -23.17 0.53 -1.43
N PRO A 245 -23.61 1.56 -2.20
CA PRO A 245 -23.36 1.62 -3.63
C PRO A 245 -21.87 1.57 -4.01
N ALA A 246 -20.98 2.19 -3.22
CA ALA A 246 -19.54 2.14 -3.47
C ALA A 246 -18.94 0.79 -3.05
N VAL A 247 -19.42 0.21 -1.95
CA VAL A 247 -19.07 -1.16 -1.53
C VAL A 247 -19.42 -2.17 -2.63
N ASP A 248 -20.62 -2.10 -3.19
CA ASP A 248 -21.08 -3.00 -4.24
C ASP A 248 -20.22 -2.90 -5.51
N ARG A 249 -19.82 -1.68 -5.91
CA ARG A 249 -18.89 -1.49 -7.02
C ARG A 249 -17.54 -2.12 -6.72
N TRP A 250 -16.99 -1.87 -5.53
CA TRP A 250 -15.71 -2.39 -5.11
C TRP A 250 -15.68 -3.92 -5.07
N LEU A 251 -16.67 -4.57 -4.46
CA LEU A 251 -16.76 -6.02 -4.42
C LEU A 251 -16.86 -6.65 -5.81
N LYS A 252 -17.59 -6.01 -6.74
CA LYS A 252 -17.63 -6.48 -8.13
C LYS A 252 -16.26 -6.39 -8.80
N VAL A 253 -15.45 -5.36 -8.50
CA VAL A 253 -14.09 -5.23 -9.01
C VAL A 253 -13.19 -6.34 -8.46
N LEU A 254 -13.26 -6.62 -7.15
CA LEU A 254 -12.51 -7.74 -6.56
C LEU A 254 -12.89 -9.10 -7.17
N LYS A 255 -14.16 -9.29 -7.52
CA LYS A 255 -14.66 -10.51 -8.20
C LYS A 255 -14.28 -10.56 -9.68
N ALA A 256 -13.95 -9.43 -10.29
CA ALA A 256 -13.50 -9.37 -11.67
C ALA A 256 -12.04 -9.82 -11.82
N GLY A 257 -11.21 -9.68 -10.77
CA GLY A 257 -9.81 -10.10 -10.78
C GLY A 257 -9.04 -9.56 -11.97
N GLY A 258 -8.36 -10.45 -12.72
CA GLY A 258 -7.62 -10.12 -13.95
C GLY A 258 -8.44 -10.13 -15.24
N SER A 259 -9.78 -10.20 -15.19
CA SER A 259 -10.61 -10.37 -16.39
C SER A 259 -10.71 -9.15 -17.30
N MET A 260 -10.20 -7.99 -16.86
CA MET A 260 -10.36 -6.71 -17.57
C MET A 260 -9.08 -5.86 -17.50
N PRO A 261 -8.90 -4.93 -18.45
CA PRO A 261 -7.85 -3.92 -18.36
C PRO A 261 -7.93 -3.12 -17.05
N PRO A 262 -6.79 -2.73 -16.45
CA PRO A 262 -6.76 -2.05 -15.16
C PRO A 262 -7.50 -0.71 -15.16
N THR A 263 -7.48 0.03 -16.28
CA THR A 263 -8.24 1.28 -16.41
C THR A 263 -9.74 1.06 -16.36
N ASP A 264 -10.22 -0.07 -16.87
CA ASP A 264 -11.64 -0.41 -16.87
C ASP A 264 -12.08 -0.89 -15.48
N LEU A 265 -11.23 -1.65 -14.77
CA LEU A 265 -11.45 -1.99 -13.35
C LEU A 265 -11.52 -0.72 -12.47
N ALA A 266 -10.61 0.23 -12.68
CA ALA A 266 -10.65 1.51 -11.97
C ALA A 266 -11.95 2.27 -12.27
N LYS A 267 -12.36 2.35 -13.54
CA LYS A 267 -13.63 2.97 -13.95
C LYS A 267 -14.83 2.29 -13.32
N MET A 268 -14.82 0.96 -13.23
CA MET A 268 -15.86 0.15 -12.60
C MET A 268 -15.94 0.42 -11.09
N ALA A 269 -14.83 0.71 -10.43
CA ALA A 269 -14.79 1.21 -9.05
C ALA A 269 -15.27 2.66 -8.90
N GLY A 270 -15.46 3.39 -10.01
CA GLY A 270 -15.86 4.80 -10.04
C GLY A 270 -14.69 5.79 -10.15
N VAL A 271 -13.51 5.33 -10.55
CA VAL A 271 -12.28 6.14 -10.62
C VAL A 271 -11.80 6.25 -12.07
N ASP A 272 -11.71 7.46 -12.61
CA ASP A 272 -11.16 7.70 -13.95
C ASP A 272 -9.65 7.98 -13.88
N MET A 273 -8.84 6.93 -14.10
CA MET A 273 -7.38 7.02 -14.11
C MET A 273 -6.80 7.61 -15.41
N THR A 274 -7.63 7.97 -16.39
CA THR A 274 -7.17 8.66 -17.62
C THR A 274 -7.04 10.18 -17.44
N LYS A 275 -7.34 10.65 -16.22
CA LYS A 275 -7.47 12.05 -15.85
C LYS A 275 -6.63 12.33 -14.60
N PRO A 276 -5.92 13.48 -14.52
CA PRO A 276 -5.05 13.78 -13.39
C PRO A 276 -5.79 13.98 -12.07
N GLU A 277 -7.10 14.23 -12.10
CA GLU A 277 -7.94 14.54 -10.94
C GLU A 277 -7.92 13.44 -9.87
N ALA A 278 -7.89 12.15 -10.26
CA ALA A 278 -7.82 11.06 -9.30
C ALA A 278 -6.53 11.12 -8.46
N ILE A 279 -5.39 11.35 -9.12
CA ILE A 279 -4.09 11.49 -8.46
C ILE A 279 -4.08 12.75 -7.58
N ARG A 280 -4.60 13.88 -8.07
CA ARG A 280 -4.68 15.13 -7.28
C ARG A 280 -5.47 14.92 -5.99
N HIS A 281 -6.64 14.28 -6.04
CA HIS A 281 -7.41 13.99 -4.83
C HIS A 281 -6.67 13.07 -3.85
N ALA A 282 -5.88 12.11 -4.34
CA ALA A 282 -5.05 11.29 -3.48
C ALA A 282 -3.93 12.10 -2.80
N VAL A 283 -3.30 13.02 -3.53
CA VAL A 283 -2.31 13.96 -2.99
C VAL A 283 -2.93 14.92 -1.99
N ASP A 284 -4.14 15.43 -2.25
CA ASP A 284 -4.87 16.30 -1.30
C ASP A 284 -5.13 15.58 0.03
N TYR A 285 -5.51 14.29 -0.02
CA TYR A 285 -5.66 13.47 1.18
C TYR A 285 -4.35 13.32 1.97
N VAL A 286 -3.22 13.14 1.28
CA VAL A 286 -1.90 13.15 1.94
C VAL A 286 -1.65 14.50 2.61
N GLY A 287 -2.00 15.62 1.95
CA GLY A 287 -1.91 16.96 2.54
C GLY A 287 -2.75 17.12 3.81
N GLU A 288 -3.96 16.56 3.85
CA GLU A 288 -4.80 16.54 5.06
C GLU A 288 -4.12 15.77 6.22
N LEU A 289 -3.49 14.63 5.93
CA LEU A 289 -2.76 13.84 6.92
C LEU A 289 -1.56 14.62 7.47
N VAL A 290 -0.78 15.29 6.59
CA VAL A 290 0.34 16.15 6.99
C VAL A 290 -0.15 17.26 7.92
N ALA A 291 -1.19 18.00 7.53
CA ALA A 291 -1.73 19.10 8.34
C ALA A 291 -2.21 18.63 9.73
N GLN A 292 -2.78 17.42 9.82
CA GLN A 292 -3.19 16.84 11.11
C GLN A 292 -1.99 16.47 12.00
N VAL A 293 -0.90 15.98 11.42
CA VAL A 293 0.34 15.67 12.17
C VAL A 293 1.05 16.95 12.61
N GLU A 294 1.19 17.94 11.73
CA GLU A 294 1.74 19.26 12.08
C GLU A 294 0.93 19.92 13.21
N GLY A 295 -0.40 19.89 13.11
CA GLY A 295 -1.29 20.42 14.13
C GLY A 295 -1.21 19.69 15.49
N TYR A 296 -0.60 18.51 15.56
CA TYR A 296 -0.29 17.84 16.83
C TYR A 296 1.01 18.36 17.45
N PHE A 297 2.08 18.51 16.65
CA PHE A 297 3.41 18.93 17.13
C PHE A 297 3.54 20.45 17.34
N ASN A 298 2.72 21.26 16.70
CA ASN A 298 2.71 22.72 16.84
C ASN A 298 1.88 23.24 18.04
N LYS A 299 1.35 22.33 18.89
CA LYS A 299 0.60 22.67 20.11
C LYS A 299 1.51 22.65 21.33
#